data_AF-A0AAV8QBS8-F1
#
_entry.id   AF-A0AAV8QBS8-F1
#
_cell.length_a   1.000
_cell.length_b   1.000
_cell.length_c   1.000
_cell.angle_alpha   90.00
_cell.angle_beta   90.00
_cell.angle_gamma   90.00
#
_symmetry.space_group_name_H-M   'P 1'
#
loop_
_entity.id
_entity.type
_entity.pdbx_description
1 polymer ?
#
loop_
_entity_poly.entity_id
_entity_poly.type
_entity_poly.pdbx_seq_one_letter_code
_entity_poly.pdbx_strand_id
1 'polypeptide(L)'
;MKKIIQKHAPEDHQVDSAPLLDLTEDIFLNIKMSSESSHAKKWSKRTAEASRMPEILSTVKELGMTVHHMSCEMLQHSAADQRSDAIANAVLELLEKHRWSTKLAIVLAALASNYGKYWLIAQLCLTNPLAFSLAAIKGMSDSTKFTIMLKHRSKALRYLLEKMVSVTKCVMEFEILPLQYVTLDYEAMAMMKTQIHIASYWVIRSSVACASQITSMIASRFEIAKAIPAAWELWSLVQKISYIYAGLSTKFDAFNQQIESKVYLRLLNLFEEVHVDNHDVLYTLFALKDDFPLRDSFSQKKVGVDVLKNKMEDGKIICLYGSNDLGWVRELTKRMKDISEAGIRVELIYVGSKNFEQTTCRVQGCDLVMQLNLILLQERSIPC
;
A
#
# COMPACT_ATOMS: atom_id res chain seq x y z
N MET A 1 -17.32 7.72 -16.29
CA MET A 1 -17.00 7.58 -14.85
C MET A 1 -18.20 7.13 -14.01
N LYS A 2 -19.35 7.85 -13.96
CA LYS A 2 -20.54 7.40 -13.18
C LYS A 2 -21.03 5.97 -13.51
N LYS A 3 -21.08 5.60 -14.80
CA LYS A 3 -21.46 4.23 -15.26
C LYS A 3 -20.46 3.13 -14.89
N ILE A 4 -19.19 3.50 -14.68
CA ILE A 4 -18.09 2.57 -14.34
C ILE A 4 -18.14 2.30 -12.83
N ILE A 5 -18.31 3.35 -12.03
CA ILE A 5 -18.42 3.27 -10.56
C ILE A 5 -19.61 2.41 -10.11
N GLN A 6 -20.74 2.42 -10.84
CA GLN A 6 -21.93 1.62 -10.50
C GLN A 6 -21.79 0.11 -10.78
N LYS A 7 -20.84 -0.31 -11.63
CA LYS A 7 -20.63 -1.73 -11.95
C LYS A 7 -19.60 -2.41 -11.04
N HIS A 8 -18.69 -1.63 -10.43
CA HIS A 8 -17.61 -2.18 -9.61
C HIS A 8 -18.07 -2.54 -8.19
N ALA A 9 -18.33 -3.84 -7.97
CA ALA A 9 -18.45 -4.44 -6.64
C ALA A 9 -17.30 -5.45 -6.44
N PRO A 10 -16.33 -5.17 -5.55
CA PRO A 10 -15.24 -6.11 -5.28
C PRO A 10 -15.76 -7.39 -4.59
N GLU A 11 -15.23 -8.56 -4.97
CA GLU A 11 -15.54 -9.84 -4.31
C GLU A 11 -14.93 -9.92 -2.90
N ASP A 12 -15.49 -10.77 -2.03
CA ASP A 12 -15.08 -10.95 -0.62
C ASP A 12 -13.72 -11.65 -0.45
N HIS A 13 -13.24 -12.38 -1.46
CA HIS A 13 -11.90 -13.00 -1.44
C HIS A 13 -10.86 -12.02 -1.98
N GLN A 14 -10.03 -11.46 -1.10
CA GLN A 14 -9.18 -10.33 -1.44
C GLN A 14 -7.72 -10.63 -1.18
N VAL A 15 -6.95 -10.54 -2.26
CA VAL A 15 -5.51 -10.71 -2.27
C VAL A 15 -4.84 -9.47 -1.70
N ASP A 16 -3.93 -9.66 -0.76
CA ASP A 16 -3.03 -8.59 -0.36
C ASP A 16 -2.09 -8.25 -1.53
N SER A 17 -2.33 -7.08 -2.13
CA SER A 17 -1.56 -6.58 -3.27
C SER A 17 -0.36 -5.71 -2.86
N ALA A 18 -0.13 -5.46 -1.56
CA ALA A 18 1.00 -4.66 -1.09
C ALA A 18 2.36 -5.27 -1.49
N PRO A 19 2.58 -6.60 -1.36
CA PRO A 19 3.82 -7.23 -1.81
C PRO A 19 4.09 -7.05 -3.31
N LEU A 20 3.03 -7.04 -4.13
CA LEU A 20 3.14 -6.83 -5.58
C LEU A 20 3.53 -5.38 -5.91
N LEU A 21 2.98 -4.40 -5.17
CA LEU A 21 3.35 -2.99 -5.34
C LEU A 21 4.79 -2.72 -4.91
N ASP A 22 5.25 -3.32 -3.81
CA ASP A 22 6.64 -3.21 -3.34
C ASP A 22 7.63 -3.74 -4.39
N LEU A 23 7.34 -4.91 -4.98
CA LEU A 23 8.14 -5.47 -6.07
C LEU A 23 8.15 -4.54 -7.30
N THR A 24 7.00 -3.96 -7.62
CA THR A 24 6.84 -3.03 -8.73
C THR A 24 7.67 -1.75 -8.54
N GLU A 25 7.65 -1.20 -7.33
CA GLU A 25 8.45 -0.03 -6.96
C GLU A 25 9.96 -0.34 -7.06
N ASP A 26 10.40 -1.52 -6.61
CA ASP A 26 11.80 -1.94 -6.74
C ASP A 26 12.23 -2.03 -8.22
N ILE A 27 11.39 -2.60 -9.10
CA ILE A 27 11.66 -2.61 -10.55
C ILE A 27 11.82 -1.18 -11.08
N PHE A 28 10.90 -0.26 -10.74
CA PHE A 28 11.00 1.13 -11.18
C PHE A 28 12.24 1.86 -10.63
N LEU A 29 12.66 1.57 -9.40
CA LEU A 29 13.88 2.13 -8.81
C LEU A 29 15.16 1.59 -9.46
N ASN A 30 15.13 0.37 -9.99
CA ASN A 30 16.26 -0.28 -10.67
C ASN A 30 16.32 0.01 -12.17
N ILE A 31 15.26 0.59 -12.75
CA ILE A 31 15.27 1.23 -14.07
C ILE A 31 16.05 2.56 -14.00
N LYS A 32 17.35 2.48 -13.70
CA LYS A 32 18.29 3.61 -13.71
C LYS A 32 19.32 3.42 -14.80
N MET A 33 19.58 4.47 -15.58
CA MET A 33 20.75 4.45 -16.46
C MET A 33 21.97 4.61 -15.56
N SER A 34 22.92 3.68 -15.68
CA SER A 34 24.22 3.72 -15.03
C SER A 34 25.03 4.93 -15.52
N SER A 35 24.78 6.10 -14.93
CA SER A 35 25.67 7.26 -15.04
C SER A 35 26.04 7.89 -13.70
N GLU A 36 25.73 7.23 -12.58
CA GLU A 36 26.28 7.60 -11.28
C GLU A 36 26.84 6.35 -10.61
N SER A 37 28.16 6.26 -10.64
CA SER A 37 28.95 5.27 -9.91
C SER A 37 28.64 5.36 -8.41
N SER A 38 27.72 4.51 -7.98
CA SER A 38 27.61 4.04 -6.59
C SER A 38 27.28 2.54 -6.59
N HIS A 39 27.98 1.79 -7.44
CA HIS A 39 28.02 0.33 -7.42
C HIS A 39 28.72 -0.13 -6.13
N ALA A 40 27.99 -0.14 -5.00
CA ALA A 40 28.30 -0.96 -3.82
C ALA A 40 27.25 -0.84 -2.70
N LYS A 41 26.49 0.27 -2.58
CA LYS A 41 25.73 0.55 -1.34
C LYS A 41 24.27 0.10 -1.30
N LYS A 42 23.68 -0.43 -2.39
CA LYS A 42 22.25 -0.80 -2.41
C LYS A 42 21.93 -2.30 -2.42
N TRP A 43 22.92 -3.17 -2.68
CA TRP A 43 22.72 -4.63 -2.65
C TRP A 43 22.69 -5.21 -1.21
N SER A 44 23.01 -4.41 -0.18
CA SER A 44 23.09 -4.87 1.21
C SER A 44 21.74 -4.95 1.95
N LYS A 45 20.60 -4.84 1.25
CA LYS A 45 19.26 -5.03 1.83
C LYS A 45 18.72 -6.46 1.73
N ARG A 46 19.50 -7.41 1.17
CA ARG A 46 19.08 -8.81 0.99
C ARG A 46 18.83 -9.59 2.29
N THR A 47 19.32 -9.13 3.43
CA THR A 47 19.10 -9.81 4.71
C THR A 47 17.68 -9.62 5.28
N ALA A 48 16.92 -8.62 4.81
CA ALA A 48 15.52 -8.41 5.18
C ALA A 48 14.51 -8.92 4.12
N GLU A 49 14.99 -9.25 2.91
CA GLU A 49 14.16 -9.72 1.79
C GLU A 49 13.89 -11.23 1.84
N ALA A 50 14.79 -12.02 2.45
CA ALA A 50 14.63 -13.47 2.57
C ALA A 50 13.37 -13.89 3.37
N SER A 51 12.89 -13.05 4.29
CA SER A 51 11.68 -13.29 5.07
C SER A 51 10.37 -12.92 4.35
N ARG A 52 10.40 -12.02 3.36
CA ARG A 52 9.21 -11.58 2.59
C ARG A 52 8.96 -12.36 1.29
N MET A 53 9.93 -13.18 0.86
CA MET A 53 9.81 -14.00 -0.34
C MET A 53 8.56 -14.92 -0.38
N PRO A 54 8.11 -15.55 0.73
CA PRO A 54 6.92 -16.39 0.72
C PRO A 54 5.63 -15.61 0.41
N GLU A 55 5.47 -14.42 1.01
CA GLU A 55 4.32 -13.54 0.80
C GLU A 55 4.28 -13.04 -0.65
N ILE A 56 5.41 -12.54 -1.18
CA ILE A 56 5.53 -12.12 -2.57
C ILE A 56 5.20 -13.26 -3.53
N LEU A 57 5.71 -14.46 -3.27
CA LEU A 57 5.46 -15.64 -4.12
C LEU A 57 3.97 -16.02 -4.12
N SER A 58 3.29 -15.89 -2.98
CA SER A 58 1.86 -16.16 -2.89
C SER A 58 1.02 -15.15 -3.70
N THR A 59 1.27 -13.85 -3.55
CA THR A 59 0.59 -12.79 -4.30
C THR A 59 0.86 -12.91 -5.80
N VAL A 60 2.12 -13.20 -6.20
CA VAL A 60 2.49 -13.38 -7.62
C VAL A 60 1.86 -14.64 -8.20
N LYS A 61 1.74 -15.73 -7.43
CA LYS A 61 1.06 -16.95 -7.88
C LYS A 61 -0.42 -16.67 -8.18
N GLU A 62 -1.06 -15.83 -7.38
CA GLU A 62 -2.48 -15.52 -7.51
C GLU A 62 -2.77 -14.47 -8.58
N LEU A 63 -1.97 -13.39 -8.66
CA LEU A 63 -2.21 -12.27 -9.57
C LEU A 63 -1.35 -12.31 -10.84
N GLY A 64 -0.35 -13.18 -10.94
CA GLY A 64 0.66 -13.16 -12.00
C GLY A 64 0.10 -13.34 -13.41
N MET A 65 -0.88 -14.24 -13.59
CA MET A 65 -1.56 -14.40 -14.88
C MET A 65 -2.35 -13.14 -15.27
N THR A 66 -3.01 -12.50 -14.30
CA THR A 66 -3.73 -11.24 -14.51
C THR A 66 -2.76 -10.12 -14.88
N VAL A 67 -1.63 -10.00 -14.18
CA VAL A 67 -0.56 -9.04 -14.49
C VAL A 67 -0.03 -9.27 -15.92
N HIS A 68 0.20 -10.52 -16.32
CA HIS A 68 0.63 -10.83 -17.67
C HIS A 68 -0.43 -10.44 -18.71
N HIS A 69 -1.68 -10.80 -18.49
CA HIS A 69 -2.79 -10.44 -19.37
C HIS A 69 -2.91 -8.91 -19.52
N MET A 70 -2.86 -8.17 -18.42
CA MET A 70 -2.87 -6.69 -18.44
C MET A 70 -1.65 -6.13 -19.17
N SER A 71 -0.47 -6.75 -19.02
CA SER A 71 0.73 -6.30 -19.72
C SER A 71 0.58 -6.38 -21.24
N CYS A 72 -0.11 -7.41 -21.74
CA CYS A 72 -0.44 -7.58 -23.14
C CYS A 72 -1.51 -6.59 -23.60
N GLU A 73 -2.60 -6.47 -22.84
CA GLU A 73 -3.72 -5.56 -23.15
C GLU A 73 -3.25 -4.10 -23.28
N MET A 74 -2.40 -3.64 -22.35
CA MET A 74 -1.82 -2.29 -22.36
C MET A 74 -0.88 -2.01 -23.54
N LEU A 75 -0.34 -3.05 -24.18
CA LEU A 75 0.55 -2.94 -25.34
C LEU A 75 -0.17 -3.06 -26.68
N GLN A 76 -1.46 -3.41 -26.71
CA GLN A 76 -2.20 -3.56 -27.96
C GLN A 76 -2.19 -2.24 -28.75
N HIS A 77 -1.79 -2.33 -30.02
CA HIS A 77 -1.59 -1.18 -30.90
C HIS A 77 -2.92 -0.50 -31.26
N SER A 78 -2.97 0.84 -31.21
CA SER A 78 -3.26 1.66 -32.41
C SER A 78 -3.23 3.18 -32.16
N ALA A 79 -2.76 3.89 -33.19
CA ALA A 79 -2.56 5.32 -33.26
C ALA A 79 -3.90 6.11 -33.20
N ALA A 80 -4.22 6.70 -32.04
CA ALA A 80 -4.99 7.94 -31.88
C ALA A 80 -5.17 8.28 -30.39
N ASP A 81 -5.14 9.56 -30.05
CA ASP A 81 -5.19 10.12 -28.68
C ASP A 81 -6.49 9.76 -27.91
N GLN A 82 -7.59 9.54 -28.65
CA GLN A 82 -8.92 9.16 -28.17
C GLN A 82 -9.01 7.71 -27.62
N ARG A 83 -7.92 6.93 -27.71
CA ARG A 83 -7.90 5.49 -27.36
C ARG A 83 -7.33 5.17 -25.98
N SER A 84 -6.55 6.08 -25.37
CA SER A 84 -6.06 5.91 -23.99
C SER A 84 -7.22 5.72 -23.00
N ASP A 85 -8.33 6.42 -23.26
CA ASP A 85 -9.62 6.24 -22.59
C ASP A 85 -10.22 4.85 -22.79
N ALA A 86 -10.28 4.37 -24.03
CA ALA A 86 -10.87 3.09 -24.37
C ALA A 86 -10.11 1.92 -23.72
N ILE A 87 -8.78 1.93 -23.80
CA ILE A 87 -7.92 0.90 -23.19
C ILE A 87 -8.00 1.00 -21.66
N ALA A 88 -7.99 2.20 -21.08
CA ALA A 88 -8.16 2.34 -19.63
C ALA A 88 -9.51 1.81 -19.14
N ASN A 89 -10.58 2.00 -19.91
CA ASN A 89 -11.88 1.43 -19.60
C ASN A 89 -11.89 -0.11 -19.77
N ALA A 90 -11.28 -0.65 -20.82
CA ALA A 90 -11.16 -2.09 -21.02
C ALA A 90 -10.37 -2.75 -19.87
N VAL A 91 -9.26 -2.15 -19.44
CA VAL A 91 -8.49 -2.59 -18.27
C VAL A 91 -9.35 -2.55 -17.00
N LEU A 92 -10.17 -1.50 -16.81
CA LEU A 92 -11.08 -1.42 -15.68
C LEU A 92 -12.16 -2.50 -15.71
N GLU A 93 -12.72 -2.81 -16.87
CA GLU A 93 -13.69 -3.89 -17.07
C GLU A 93 -13.07 -5.26 -16.77
N LEU A 94 -11.86 -5.53 -17.26
CA LEU A 94 -11.15 -6.79 -17.01
C LEU A 94 -10.80 -7.00 -15.53
N LEU A 95 -10.64 -5.91 -14.78
CA LEU A 95 -10.32 -5.95 -13.36
C LEU A 95 -11.54 -5.70 -12.48
N GLU A 96 -12.76 -5.75 -13.00
CA GLU A 96 -13.98 -5.31 -12.33
C GLU A 96 -14.12 -5.81 -10.87
N LYS A 97 -13.81 -7.08 -10.67
CA LYS A 97 -13.93 -7.84 -9.41
C LYS A 97 -12.91 -7.47 -8.34
N HIS A 98 -11.85 -6.75 -8.69
CA HIS A 98 -10.79 -6.39 -7.75
C HIS A 98 -11.08 -5.07 -7.02
N ARG A 99 -10.51 -4.91 -5.82
CA ARG A 99 -10.45 -3.61 -5.11
C ARG A 99 -9.66 -2.57 -5.92
N TRP A 100 -9.84 -1.28 -5.61
CA TRP A 100 -9.14 -0.23 -6.36
C TRP A 100 -7.64 -0.27 -6.11
N SER A 101 -7.18 -0.55 -4.89
CA SER A 101 -5.75 -0.76 -4.65
C SER A 101 -5.16 -1.90 -5.47
N THR A 102 -5.84 -3.06 -5.50
CA THR A 102 -5.41 -4.24 -6.25
C THR A 102 -5.40 -3.98 -7.76
N LYS A 103 -6.42 -3.28 -8.29
CA LYS A 103 -6.46 -2.82 -9.69
C LYS A 103 -5.20 -2.03 -10.04
N LEU A 104 -4.85 -1.06 -9.20
CA LEU A 104 -3.68 -0.22 -9.41
C LEU A 104 -2.37 -1.01 -9.30
N ALA A 105 -2.24 -1.89 -8.31
CA ALA A 105 -1.06 -2.72 -8.15
C ALA A 105 -0.84 -3.64 -9.36
N ILE A 106 -1.90 -4.28 -9.87
CA ILE A 106 -1.84 -5.13 -11.08
C ILE A 106 -1.40 -4.31 -12.30
N VAL A 107 -2.00 -3.14 -12.51
CA VAL A 107 -1.70 -2.28 -13.67
C VAL A 107 -0.27 -1.74 -13.62
N LEU A 108 0.21 -1.32 -12.44
CA LEU A 108 1.58 -0.88 -12.27
C LEU A 108 2.58 -2.03 -12.42
N ALA A 109 2.27 -3.23 -11.91
CA ALA A 109 3.10 -4.42 -12.11
C ALA A 109 3.17 -4.82 -13.60
N ALA A 110 2.05 -4.71 -14.33
CA ALA A 110 2.00 -4.94 -15.77
C ALA A 110 2.89 -3.94 -16.53
N LEU A 111 2.83 -2.66 -16.14
CA LEU A 111 3.69 -1.61 -16.67
C LEU A 111 5.17 -1.87 -16.37
N ALA A 112 5.49 -2.26 -15.14
CA ALA A 112 6.85 -2.61 -14.72
C ALA A 112 7.40 -3.82 -15.49
N SER A 113 6.59 -4.85 -15.72
CA SER A 113 6.96 -6.00 -16.55
C SER A 113 7.28 -5.58 -17.99
N ASN A 114 6.48 -4.67 -18.54
CA ASN A 114 6.71 -4.12 -19.88
C ASN A 114 8.02 -3.33 -19.93
N TYR A 115 8.22 -2.33 -19.07
CA TYR A 115 9.46 -1.53 -19.06
C TYR A 115 10.70 -2.35 -18.72
N GLY A 116 10.64 -3.20 -17.70
CA GLY A 116 11.77 -3.96 -17.19
C GLY A 116 12.39 -4.84 -18.27
N LYS A 117 11.57 -5.50 -19.11
CA LYS A 117 12.06 -6.33 -20.23
C LYS A 117 12.87 -5.52 -21.24
N TYR A 118 12.35 -4.37 -21.69
CA TYR A 118 13.08 -3.53 -22.66
C TYR A 118 14.32 -2.89 -22.05
N TRP A 119 14.23 -2.49 -20.78
CA TRP A 119 15.33 -1.91 -20.05
C TRP A 119 16.49 -2.89 -19.86
N LEU A 120 16.19 -4.13 -19.49
CA LEU A 120 17.19 -5.17 -19.32
C LEU A 120 17.89 -5.51 -20.65
N ILE A 121 17.13 -5.60 -21.75
CA ILE A 121 17.70 -5.79 -23.09
C ILE A 121 18.64 -4.64 -23.43
N ALA A 122 18.23 -3.39 -23.17
CA ALA A 122 19.04 -2.22 -23.44
C ALA A 122 20.34 -2.17 -22.64
N GLN A 123 20.29 -2.50 -21.35
CA GLN A 123 21.47 -2.53 -20.49
C GLN A 123 22.47 -3.62 -20.92
N LEU A 124 21.98 -4.77 -21.37
CA LEU A 124 22.81 -5.94 -21.66
C LEU A 124 23.17 -6.09 -23.15
N CYS A 125 22.60 -5.28 -24.05
CA CYS A 125 22.77 -5.45 -25.50
C CYS A 125 24.24 -5.42 -25.96
N LEU A 126 25.12 -4.72 -25.24
CA LEU A 126 26.55 -4.61 -25.56
C LEU A 126 27.43 -5.68 -24.92
N THR A 127 26.91 -6.42 -23.93
CA THR A 127 27.68 -7.36 -23.10
C THR A 127 27.16 -8.80 -23.19
N ASN A 128 25.96 -9.01 -23.71
CA ASN A 128 25.30 -10.32 -23.75
C ASN A 128 24.77 -10.63 -25.18
N PRO A 129 25.27 -11.70 -25.84
CA PRO A 129 24.85 -12.08 -27.19
C PRO A 129 23.35 -12.38 -27.35
N LEU A 130 22.70 -12.92 -26.30
CA LEU A 130 21.24 -13.15 -26.31
C LEU A 130 20.49 -11.81 -26.29
N ALA A 131 20.92 -10.87 -25.45
CA ALA A 131 20.31 -9.54 -25.41
C ALA A 131 20.51 -8.79 -26.73
N PHE A 132 21.70 -8.92 -27.36
CA PHE A 132 21.96 -8.38 -28.69
C PHE A 132 21.03 -8.96 -29.74
N SER A 133 20.86 -10.29 -29.77
CA SER A 133 19.98 -10.97 -30.73
C SER A 133 18.50 -10.55 -30.56
N LEU A 134 18.03 -10.45 -29.32
CA LEU A 134 16.69 -9.96 -29.01
C LEU A 134 16.50 -8.49 -29.38
N ALA A 135 17.51 -7.65 -29.14
CA ALA A 135 17.52 -6.25 -29.55
C ALA A 135 17.44 -6.12 -31.07
N ALA A 136 18.22 -6.92 -31.81
CA ALA A 136 18.21 -6.94 -33.27
C ALA A 136 16.84 -7.31 -33.85
N ILE A 137 16.20 -8.38 -33.33
CA ILE A 137 14.84 -8.79 -33.74
C ILE A 137 13.82 -7.69 -33.44
N LYS A 138 13.95 -7.00 -32.31
CA LYS A 138 13.06 -5.90 -31.91
C LYS A 138 13.36 -4.57 -32.62
N GLY A 139 14.30 -4.53 -33.57
CA GLY A 139 14.65 -3.32 -34.30
C GLY A 139 15.43 -2.28 -33.47
N MET A 140 16.05 -2.70 -32.36
CA MET A 140 16.88 -1.88 -31.47
C MET A 140 18.36 -1.90 -31.91
N SER A 141 18.62 -1.87 -33.22
CA SER A 141 19.96 -2.13 -33.80
C SER A 141 20.99 -1.02 -33.58
N ASP A 142 20.56 0.19 -33.22
CA ASP A 142 21.44 1.33 -32.91
C ASP A 142 21.35 1.65 -31.40
N SER A 143 22.16 0.94 -30.61
CA SER A 143 22.18 1.01 -29.14
C SER A 143 22.42 2.44 -28.62
N THR A 144 23.15 3.25 -29.38
CA THR A 144 23.48 4.64 -29.05
C THR A 144 22.23 5.53 -29.16
N LYS A 145 21.46 5.42 -30.26
CA LYS A 145 20.19 6.14 -30.42
C LYS A 145 19.15 5.71 -29.39
N PHE A 146 19.06 4.41 -29.11
CA PHE A 146 18.20 3.88 -28.06
C PHE A 146 18.51 4.53 -26.70
N THR A 147 19.79 4.58 -26.32
CA THR A 147 20.27 5.15 -25.05
C THR A 147 19.98 6.64 -24.94
N ILE A 148 20.19 7.41 -26.02
CA ILE A 148 19.91 8.86 -26.05
C ILE A 148 18.42 9.13 -25.88
N MET A 149 17.56 8.41 -26.61
CA MET A 149 16.12 8.62 -26.53
C MET A 149 15.55 8.22 -25.16
N LEU A 150 16.03 7.11 -24.61
CA LEU A 150 15.73 6.67 -23.26
C LEU A 150 16.14 7.74 -22.25
N LYS A 151 17.33 8.34 -22.39
CA LYS A 151 17.81 9.45 -21.54
C LYS A 151 16.86 10.65 -21.60
N HIS A 152 16.44 11.09 -22.79
CA HIS A 152 15.53 12.23 -22.94
C HIS A 152 14.17 12.02 -22.28
N ARG A 153 13.63 10.80 -22.30
CA ARG A 153 12.30 10.49 -21.74
C ARG A 153 12.34 9.93 -20.31
N SER A 154 13.49 9.45 -19.86
CA SER A 154 13.66 8.74 -18.57
C SER A 154 13.29 9.59 -17.35
N LYS A 155 13.60 10.89 -17.36
CA LYS A 155 13.30 11.75 -16.20
C LYS A 155 11.80 11.94 -16.01
N ALA A 156 11.07 12.27 -17.07
CA ALA A 156 9.61 12.44 -17.02
C ALA A 156 8.93 11.12 -16.66
N LEU A 157 9.34 10.03 -17.31
CA LEU A 157 8.82 8.70 -17.06
C LEU A 157 9.05 8.27 -15.60
N ARG A 158 10.27 8.43 -15.09
CA ARG A 158 10.60 8.07 -13.71
C ARG A 158 9.73 8.84 -12.71
N TYR A 159 9.61 10.16 -12.87
CA TYR A 159 8.74 10.94 -11.98
C TYR A 159 7.27 10.53 -12.08
N LEU A 160 6.80 10.18 -13.28
CA LEU A 160 5.44 9.71 -13.46
C LEU A 160 5.22 8.38 -12.71
N LEU A 161 6.13 7.42 -12.87
CA LEU A 161 6.10 6.13 -12.17
C LEU A 161 6.13 6.31 -10.65
N GLU A 162 7.04 7.13 -10.12
CA GLU A 162 7.14 7.46 -8.69
C GLU A 162 5.82 8.04 -8.14
N LYS A 163 5.21 8.98 -8.88
CA LYS A 163 3.95 9.61 -8.46
C LYS A 163 2.76 8.66 -8.56
N MET A 164 2.70 7.79 -9.57
CA MET A 164 1.67 6.76 -9.67
C MET A 164 1.75 5.74 -8.52
N VAL A 165 2.96 5.34 -8.11
CA VAL A 165 3.16 4.50 -6.92
C VAL A 165 2.70 5.23 -5.65
N SER A 166 3.02 6.52 -5.51
CA SER A 166 2.60 7.32 -4.34
C SER A 166 1.08 7.43 -4.23
N VAL A 167 0.38 7.67 -5.34
CA VAL A 167 -1.10 7.66 -5.38
C VAL A 167 -1.63 6.28 -4.99
N THR A 168 -1.04 5.20 -5.50
CA THR A 168 -1.48 3.84 -5.20
C THR A 168 -1.32 3.50 -3.73
N LYS A 169 -0.21 3.88 -3.09
CA LYS A 169 0.01 3.73 -1.64
C LYS A 169 -1.04 4.48 -0.83
N CYS A 170 -1.36 5.72 -1.20
CA CYS A 170 -2.41 6.49 -0.54
C CYS A 170 -3.80 5.83 -0.66
N VAL A 171 -4.12 5.25 -1.83
CA VAL A 171 -5.36 4.47 -2.02
C VAL A 171 -5.37 3.21 -1.15
N MET A 172 -4.23 2.51 -1.03
CA MET A 172 -4.09 1.34 -0.16
C MET A 172 -4.30 1.67 1.31
N GLU A 173 -3.67 2.74 1.79
CA GLU A 173 -3.83 3.22 3.16
C GLU A 173 -5.30 3.52 3.49
N PHE A 174 -6.05 4.10 2.55
CA PHE A 174 -7.48 4.31 2.73
C PHE A 174 -8.29 3.01 2.71
N GLU A 175 -8.00 2.06 1.82
CA GLU A 175 -8.76 0.80 1.76
C GLU A 175 -8.48 -0.15 2.94
N ILE A 176 -7.37 0.06 3.64
CA ILE A 176 -7.08 -0.61 4.92
C ILE A 176 -7.92 0.02 6.05
N LEU A 177 -8.53 1.19 5.83
CA LEU A 177 -9.39 1.78 6.84
C LEU A 177 -10.61 0.87 7.10
N PRO A 178 -10.85 0.53 8.36
CA PRO A 178 -11.99 -0.23 8.83
C PRO A 178 -13.34 0.28 8.34
N LEU A 179 -14.21 -0.66 7.98
CA LEU A 179 -15.59 -0.39 7.56
C LEU A 179 -16.40 0.37 8.62
N GLN A 180 -16.00 0.29 9.88
CA GLN A 180 -16.67 0.92 11.01
C GLN A 180 -16.48 2.45 11.00
N TYR A 181 -15.46 2.97 10.30
CA TYR A 181 -15.34 4.41 10.05
C TYR A 181 -16.38 4.94 9.04
N VAL A 182 -16.97 4.06 8.22
CA VAL A 182 -18.05 4.41 7.28
C VAL A 182 -19.30 4.89 8.02
N THR A 183 -19.56 4.37 9.22
CA THR A 183 -20.76 4.73 10.01
C THR A 183 -20.61 6.06 10.76
N LEU A 184 -19.38 6.51 11.00
CA LEU A 184 -19.07 7.77 11.69
C LEU A 184 -19.23 9.01 10.80
N ASP A 185 -19.00 8.88 9.48
CA ASP A 185 -19.18 9.96 8.51
C ASP A 185 -19.42 9.43 7.09
N TYR A 186 -20.68 9.08 6.80
CA TYR A 186 -21.07 8.54 5.49
C TYR A 186 -20.76 9.50 4.34
N GLU A 187 -21.00 10.80 4.52
CA GLU A 187 -20.81 11.81 3.47
C GLU A 187 -19.33 12.04 3.17
N ALA A 188 -18.49 12.22 4.20
CA ALA A 188 -17.04 12.35 4.02
C ALA A 188 -16.44 11.09 3.37
N MET A 189 -16.91 9.90 3.76
CA MET A 189 -16.49 8.64 3.16
C MET A 189 -16.91 8.53 1.69
N ALA A 190 -18.13 8.92 1.32
CA ALA A 190 -18.61 8.92 -0.06
C ALA A 190 -17.80 9.89 -0.94
N MET A 191 -17.46 11.07 -0.41
CA MET A 191 -16.58 12.03 -1.08
C MET A 191 -15.17 11.44 -1.29
N MET A 192 -14.59 10.82 -0.27
CA MET A 192 -13.27 10.18 -0.36
C MET A 192 -13.23 9.04 -1.37
N LYS A 193 -14.24 8.15 -1.37
CA LYS A 193 -14.38 7.09 -2.39
C LYS A 193 -14.41 7.66 -3.80
N THR A 194 -15.12 8.76 -4.01
CA THR A 194 -15.17 9.44 -5.32
C THR A 194 -13.79 9.95 -5.74
N GLN A 195 -13.01 10.54 -4.82
CA GLN A 195 -11.65 10.99 -5.11
C GLN A 195 -10.72 9.81 -5.46
N ILE A 196 -10.85 8.69 -4.74
CA ILE A 196 -10.08 7.47 -5.01
C ILE A 196 -10.39 6.92 -6.40
N HIS A 197 -11.66 6.88 -6.80
CA HIS A 197 -12.04 6.43 -8.15
C HIS A 197 -11.41 7.31 -9.23
N ILE A 198 -11.45 8.64 -9.05
CA ILE A 198 -10.84 9.60 -9.98
C ILE A 198 -9.33 9.37 -10.04
N ALA A 199 -8.66 9.30 -8.89
CA ALA A 199 -7.22 9.11 -8.81
C ALA A 199 -6.80 7.79 -9.45
N SER A 200 -7.53 6.71 -9.17
CA SER A 200 -7.25 5.38 -9.71
C SER A 200 -7.37 5.35 -11.23
N TYR A 201 -8.44 5.93 -11.78
CA TYR A 201 -8.59 6.04 -13.22
C TYR A 201 -7.42 6.80 -13.88
N TRP A 202 -6.95 7.90 -13.26
CA TRP A 202 -5.82 8.66 -13.81
C TRP A 202 -4.50 7.89 -13.74
N VAL A 203 -4.27 7.08 -12.71
CA VAL A 203 -3.10 6.18 -12.64
C VAL A 203 -3.17 5.13 -13.75
N ILE A 204 -4.32 4.49 -13.97
CA ILE A 204 -4.51 3.49 -15.03
C ILE A 204 -4.29 4.11 -16.41
N ARG A 205 -4.93 5.26 -16.68
CA ARG A 205 -4.77 5.98 -17.93
C ARG A 205 -3.31 6.38 -18.19
N SER A 206 -2.63 6.89 -17.16
CA SER A 206 -1.22 7.26 -17.26
C SER A 206 -0.34 6.04 -17.53
N SER A 207 -0.67 4.89 -16.93
CA SER A 207 0.03 3.63 -17.17
C SER A 207 -0.11 3.14 -18.60
N VAL A 208 -1.33 3.22 -19.17
CA VAL A 208 -1.59 2.93 -20.59
C VAL A 208 -0.81 3.89 -21.50
N ALA A 209 -0.79 5.18 -21.18
CA ALA A 209 -0.02 6.17 -21.94
C ALA A 209 1.48 5.83 -21.93
N CYS A 210 2.03 5.45 -20.78
CA CYS A 210 3.41 4.97 -20.66
C CYS A 210 3.67 3.70 -21.49
N ALA A 211 2.77 2.72 -21.47
CA ALA A 211 2.89 1.52 -22.30
C ALA A 211 2.88 1.86 -23.81
N SER A 212 2.02 2.78 -24.24
CA SER A 212 2.00 3.30 -25.61
C SER A 212 3.33 3.97 -26.00
N GLN A 213 3.99 4.67 -25.05
CA GLN A 213 5.32 5.21 -25.30
C GLN A 213 6.34 4.12 -25.61
N ILE A 214 6.31 2.97 -24.91
CA ILE A 214 7.18 1.82 -25.23
C ILE A 214 6.96 1.36 -26.66
N THR A 215 5.70 1.13 -27.03
CA THR A 215 5.31 0.67 -28.36
C THR A 215 5.71 1.67 -29.46
N SER A 216 5.53 2.97 -29.20
CA SER A 216 5.94 4.06 -30.09
C SER A 216 7.46 4.14 -30.28
N MET A 217 8.23 3.93 -29.21
CA MET A 217 9.71 3.90 -29.30
C MET A 217 10.20 2.78 -30.22
N ILE A 218 9.58 1.60 -30.15
CA ILE A 218 9.89 0.45 -31.01
C ILE A 218 9.44 0.72 -32.45
N ALA A 219 8.19 1.14 -32.66
CA ALA A 219 7.61 1.33 -33.98
C ALA A 219 8.30 2.43 -34.80
N SER A 220 8.74 3.50 -34.15
CA SER A 220 9.44 4.63 -34.79
C SER A 220 10.93 4.38 -35.05
N ARG A 221 11.44 3.17 -34.81
CA ARG A 221 12.87 2.83 -34.91
C ARG A 221 13.78 3.86 -34.22
N PHE A 222 13.30 4.39 -33.12
CA PHE A 222 14.03 5.34 -32.29
C PHE A 222 14.35 6.72 -32.90
N GLU A 223 13.48 7.25 -33.77
CA GLU A 223 13.62 8.61 -34.31
C GLU A 223 13.56 9.72 -33.23
N ILE A 224 14.62 10.53 -33.14
CA ILE A 224 14.77 11.60 -32.14
C ILE A 224 13.74 12.72 -32.32
N ALA A 225 13.34 13.04 -33.56
CA ALA A 225 12.39 14.12 -33.86
C ALA A 225 11.01 13.91 -33.20
N LYS A 226 10.59 12.66 -32.98
CA LYS A 226 9.34 12.29 -32.31
C LYS A 226 9.47 12.26 -30.77
N ALA A 227 10.65 12.55 -30.21
CA ALA A 227 10.90 12.45 -28.78
C ALA A 227 10.47 13.66 -27.96
N ILE A 228 10.46 14.86 -28.54
CA ILE A 228 10.12 16.10 -27.82
C ILE A 228 8.60 16.16 -27.48
N PRO A 229 7.67 15.95 -28.43
CA PRO A 229 6.23 15.96 -28.12
C PRO A 229 5.83 14.87 -27.13
N ALA A 230 6.37 13.66 -27.31
CA ALA A 230 6.16 12.53 -26.42
C ALA A 230 6.68 12.78 -25.00
N ALA A 231 7.81 13.47 -24.83
CA ALA A 231 8.31 13.85 -23.52
C ALA A 231 7.40 14.89 -22.84
N TRP A 232 6.83 15.82 -23.62
CA TRP A 232 5.89 16.82 -23.12
C TRP A 232 4.59 16.22 -22.59
N GLU A 233 4.04 15.23 -23.31
CA GLU A 233 2.87 14.46 -22.86
C GLU A 233 3.13 13.76 -21.52
N LEU A 234 4.30 13.15 -21.34
CA LEU A 234 4.67 12.54 -20.05
C LEU A 234 4.75 13.59 -18.94
N TRP A 235 5.32 14.77 -19.22
CA TRP A 235 5.38 15.85 -18.24
C TRP A 235 4.01 16.40 -17.86
N SER A 236 3.08 16.54 -18.81
CA SER A 236 1.72 16.99 -18.49
C SER A 236 1.00 15.97 -17.59
N LEU A 237 1.21 14.67 -17.82
CA LEU A 237 0.72 13.61 -16.94
C LEU A 237 1.39 13.66 -15.55
N VAL A 238 2.69 13.94 -15.46
CA VAL A 238 3.40 14.13 -14.17
C VAL A 238 2.74 15.24 -13.37
N GLN A 239 2.45 16.39 -13.98
CA GLN A 239 1.77 17.49 -13.31
C GLN A 239 0.35 17.11 -12.87
N LYS A 240 -0.39 16.41 -13.74
CA LYS A 240 -1.75 15.97 -13.45
C LYS A 240 -1.80 15.00 -12.28
N ILE A 241 -0.97 13.96 -12.27
CA ILE A 241 -0.90 12.98 -11.19
C ILE A 241 -0.38 13.62 -9.90
N SER A 242 0.59 14.54 -9.99
CA SER A 242 1.10 15.25 -8.80
C SER A 242 0.02 16.11 -8.15
N TYR A 243 -0.80 16.81 -8.95
CA TYR A 243 -1.94 17.57 -8.45
C TYR A 243 -2.98 16.67 -7.77
N ILE A 244 -3.31 15.53 -8.40
CA ILE A 244 -4.24 14.54 -7.84
C ILE A 244 -3.69 13.99 -6.52
N TYR A 245 -2.41 13.63 -6.47
CA TYR A 245 -1.76 13.13 -5.26
C TYR A 245 -1.83 14.14 -4.13
N ALA A 246 -1.46 15.41 -4.37
CA ALA A 246 -1.53 16.46 -3.37
C ALA A 246 -2.97 16.63 -2.84
N GLY A 247 -3.96 16.71 -3.73
CA GLY A 247 -5.36 16.84 -3.35
C GLY A 247 -5.90 15.62 -2.59
N LEU A 248 -5.50 14.41 -2.98
CA LEU A 248 -5.92 13.18 -2.32
C LEU A 248 -5.28 13.06 -0.93
N SER A 249 -3.97 13.30 -0.82
CA SER A 249 -3.22 13.24 0.44
C SER A 249 -3.78 14.24 1.46
N THR A 250 -3.96 15.51 1.07
CA THR A 250 -4.50 16.53 2.00
C THR A 250 -5.90 16.19 2.47
N LYS A 251 -6.77 15.66 1.60
CA LYS A 251 -8.12 15.24 1.99
C LYS A 251 -8.09 14.01 2.89
N PHE A 252 -7.19 13.07 2.62
CA PHE A 252 -7.01 11.88 3.45
C PHE A 252 -6.51 12.24 4.85
N ASP A 253 -5.56 13.17 4.96
CA ASP A 253 -5.07 13.67 6.25
C ASP A 253 -6.19 14.36 7.04
N ALA A 254 -6.97 15.23 6.39
CA ALA A 254 -8.12 15.89 7.02
C ALA A 254 -9.20 14.89 7.45
N PHE A 255 -9.46 13.87 6.63
CA PHE A 255 -10.39 12.79 6.95
C PHE A 255 -9.93 11.98 8.17
N ASN A 256 -8.65 11.62 8.24
CA ASN A 256 -8.09 10.92 9.40
C ASN A 256 -8.18 11.76 10.68
N GLN A 257 -7.88 13.06 10.62
CA GLN A 257 -8.03 13.97 11.77
C GLN A 257 -9.48 14.07 12.24
N GLN A 258 -10.43 14.14 11.29
CA GLN A 258 -11.85 14.19 11.61
C GLN A 258 -12.32 12.89 12.29
N ILE A 259 -11.88 11.74 11.80
CA ILE A 259 -12.15 10.44 12.42
C ILE A 259 -11.59 10.40 13.83
N GLU A 260 -10.32 10.76 14.01
CA GLU A 260 -9.65 10.75 15.31
C GLU A 260 -10.40 11.61 16.34
N SER A 261 -10.81 12.83 15.95
CA SER A 261 -11.62 13.70 16.79
C SER A 261 -12.98 13.08 17.14
N LYS A 262 -13.68 12.47 16.18
CA LYS A 262 -14.96 11.80 16.43
C LYS A 262 -14.83 10.59 17.34
N VAL A 263 -13.76 9.80 17.19
CA VAL A 263 -13.47 8.65 18.07
C VAL A 263 -13.18 9.13 19.48
N TYR A 264 -12.37 10.19 19.64
CA TYR A 264 -12.10 10.79 20.94
C TYR A 264 -13.38 11.27 21.64
N LEU A 265 -14.24 12.02 20.93
CA LEU A 265 -15.51 12.48 21.47
C LEU A 265 -16.45 11.32 21.81
N ARG A 266 -16.49 10.27 20.97
CA ARG A 266 -17.28 9.07 21.26
C ARG A 266 -16.78 8.37 22.52
N LEU A 267 -15.47 8.26 22.71
CA LEU A 267 -14.88 7.68 23.91
C LEU A 267 -15.22 8.49 25.17
N LEU A 268 -15.10 9.83 25.11
CA LEU A 268 -15.49 10.68 26.24
C LEU A 268 -16.95 10.46 26.64
N ASN A 269 -17.86 10.48 25.66
CA ASN A 269 -19.28 10.24 25.92
C ASN A 269 -19.53 8.84 26.50
N LEU A 270 -18.85 7.82 25.96
CA LEU A 270 -18.93 6.48 26.53
C LEU A 270 -18.45 6.48 27.99
N PHE A 271 -17.38 7.16 28.38
CA PHE A 271 -16.96 7.15 29.79
C PHE A 271 -17.95 7.85 30.76
N GLU A 272 -18.87 8.67 30.26
CA GLU A 272 -19.92 9.31 31.07
C GLU A 272 -21.23 8.50 31.11
N GLU A 273 -21.46 7.63 30.13
CA GLU A 273 -22.65 6.80 30.01
C GLU A 273 -22.66 5.66 31.05
N VAL A 274 -23.86 5.28 31.52
CA VAL A 274 -24.04 4.09 32.36
C VAL A 274 -24.08 2.87 31.44
N HIS A 275 -23.11 1.97 31.56
CA HIS A 275 -23.03 0.78 30.72
C HIS A 275 -23.58 -0.47 31.39
N VAL A 276 -24.19 -1.34 30.58
CA VAL A 276 -24.52 -2.72 30.98
C VAL A 276 -23.26 -3.59 30.97
N ASP A 277 -22.39 -3.40 29.98
CA ASP A 277 -21.13 -4.13 29.84
C ASP A 277 -20.00 -3.20 29.33
N ASN A 278 -18.79 -3.73 29.21
CA ASN A 278 -17.62 -2.98 28.75
C ASN A 278 -17.42 -3.03 27.23
N HIS A 279 -18.37 -3.59 26.48
CA HIS A 279 -18.16 -3.93 25.08
C HIS A 279 -17.97 -2.68 24.22
N ASP A 280 -18.85 -1.69 24.34
CA ASP A 280 -18.80 -0.49 23.49
C ASP A 280 -17.50 0.31 23.68
N VAL A 281 -17.01 0.41 24.92
CA VAL A 281 -15.74 1.08 25.23
C VAL A 281 -14.55 0.32 24.64
N LEU A 282 -14.47 -1.00 24.88
CA LEU A 282 -13.38 -1.84 24.39
C LEU A 282 -13.40 -1.95 22.86
N TYR A 283 -14.59 -2.04 22.27
CA TYR A 283 -14.79 -2.04 20.84
C TYR A 283 -14.33 -0.72 20.22
N THR A 284 -14.74 0.41 20.79
CA THR A 284 -14.30 1.74 20.33
C THR A 284 -12.79 1.96 20.49
N LEU A 285 -12.18 1.43 21.56
CA LEU A 285 -10.74 1.54 21.79
C LEU A 285 -9.91 0.64 20.86
N PHE A 286 -10.36 -0.59 20.61
CA PHE A 286 -9.51 -1.63 20.02
C PHE A 286 -10.03 -2.20 18.71
N ALA A 287 -11.33 -2.46 18.62
CA ALA A 287 -11.93 -3.16 17.48
C ALA A 287 -12.22 -2.22 16.30
N LEU A 288 -12.09 -0.90 16.49
CA LEU A 288 -12.23 0.05 15.39
C LEU A 288 -11.29 -0.23 14.23
N LYS A 289 -10.11 -0.86 14.45
CA LYS A 289 -9.09 -1.12 13.42
C LYS A 289 -8.90 -2.55 12.95
N ASP A 290 -9.25 -3.52 13.78
CA ASP A 290 -9.05 -4.94 13.54
C ASP A 290 -10.17 -5.65 14.32
N ASP A 291 -10.95 -6.50 13.67
CA ASP A 291 -12.01 -7.28 14.34
C ASP A 291 -11.41 -8.24 15.39
N PHE A 292 -10.11 -8.56 15.27
CA PHE A 292 -9.35 -9.39 16.21
C PHE A 292 -8.08 -8.67 16.70
N PRO A 293 -8.23 -7.57 17.46
CA PRO A 293 -7.12 -6.69 17.83
C PRO A 293 -6.22 -7.27 18.91
N LEU A 294 -6.70 -8.30 19.62
CA LEU A 294 -5.99 -8.95 20.71
C LEU A 294 -5.31 -10.22 20.22
N ARG A 295 -4.26 -10.64 20.92
CA ARG A 295 -3.57 -11.89 20.70
C ARG A 295 -3.45 -12.63 22.03
N ASP A 296 -3.89 -13.88 22.04
CA ASP A 296 -3.77 -14.74 23.20
C ASP A 296 -2.30 -15.12 23.43
N SER A 297 -1.80 -14.91 24.66
CA SER A 297 -0.38 -15.06 24.96
C SER A 297 0.10 -16.52 24.89
N PHE A 298 -0.80 -17.48 25.17
CA PHE A 298 -0.49 -18.90 25.18
C PHE A 298 -0.58 -19.53 23.79
N SER A 299 -1.71 -19.35 23.12
CA SER A 299 -2.00 -19.94 21.81
C SER A 299 -1.46 -19.11 20.64
N GLN A 300 -1.05 -17.86 20.88
CA GLN A 300 -0.59 -16.91 19.87
C GLN A 300 -1.64 -16.60 18.79
N LYS A 301 -2.90 -16.99 19.01
CA LYS A 301 -4.00 -16.72 18.08
C LYS A 301 -4.55 -15.32 18.28
N LYS A 302 -4.99 -14.69 17.18
CA LYS A 302 -5.74 -13.44 17.23
C LYS A 302 -7.15 -13.69 17.78
N VAL A 303 -7.62 -12.80 18.64
CA VAL A 303 -8.94 -12.88 19.29
C VAL A 303 -9.62 -11.51 19.31
N GLY A 304 -10.95 -11.50 19.30
CA GLY A 304 -11.78 -10.30 19.34
C GLY A 304 -11.90 -9.72 20.75
N VAL A 305 -12.45 -8.51 20.83
CA VAL A 305 -12.71 -7.84 22.12
C VAL A 305 -13.78 -8.57 22.96
N ASP A 306 -14.57 -9.45 22.35
CA ASP A 306 -15.59 -10.25 23.03
C ASP A 306 -15.02 -11.12 24.14
N VAL A 307 -13.74 -11.50 24.07
CA VAL A 307 -13.07 -12.26 25.13
C VAL A 307 -13.01 -11.46 26.44
N LEU A 308 -13.02 -10.13 26.36
CA LEU A 308 -13.01 -9.23 27.51
C LEU A 308 -14.43 -8.81 27.94
N LYS A 309 -15.45 -9.16 27.14
CA LYS A 309 -16.85 -8.87 27.44
C LYS A 309 -17.23 -9.53 28.76
N ASN A 310 -17.89 -8.80 29.65
CA ASN A 310 -18.37 -9.25 30.97
C ASN A 310 -17.28 -9.56 32.00
N LYS A 311 -15.99 -9.39 31.66
CA LYS A 311 -14.92 -9.54 32.65
C LYS A 311 -14.91 -8.45 33.72
N MET A 312 -15.80 -7.45 33.63
CA MET A 312 -16.00 -6.42 34.66
C MET A 312 -17.19 -6.70 35.59
N GLU A 313 -18.03 -7.72 35.33
CA GLU A 313 -19.29 -7.95 36.07
C GLU A 313 -19.08 -8.31 37.56
N ASP A 314 -17.84 -8.48 38.00
CA ASP A 314 -17.46 -8.83 39.38
C ASP A 314 -16.51 -7.80 40.05
N GLY A 315 -16.42 -6.56 39.57
CA GLY A 315 -15.46 -5.58 40.12
C GLY A 315 -13.99 -5.94 39.85
N LYS A 316 -13.77 -6.76 38.81
CA LYS A 316 -12.45 -7.08 38.27
C LYS A 316 -11.97 -5.90 37.41
N ILE A 317 -10.73 -5.47 37.64
CA ILE A 317 -10.12 -4.31 36.98
C ILE A 317 -9.36 -4.79 35.74
N ILE A 318 -9.63 -4.20 34.57
CA ILE A 318 -8.81 -4.41 33.38
C ILE A 318 -7.74 -3.32 33.33
N CYS A 319 -6.47 -3.71 33.36
CA CYS A 319 -5.33 -2.80 33.33
C CYS A 319 -4.61 -2.92 31.99
N LEU A 320 -4.63 -1.81 31.23
CA LEU A 320 -3.90 -1.66 29.98
C LEU A 320 -2.54 -1.05 30.28
N TYR A 321 -1.46 -1.63 29.77
CA TYR A 321 -0.12 -1.08 29.98
C TYR A 321 0.82 -1.40 28.82
N GLY A 322 1.75 -0.51 28.52
CA GLY A 322 2.67 -0.66 27.39
C GLY A 322 3.96 0.12 27.58
N SER A 323 5.09 -0.48 27.22
CA SER A 323 6.41 0.17 27.24
C SER A 323 7.38 -0.56 26.32
N ASN A 324 8.37 0.18 25.81
CA ASN A 324 9.52 -0.36 25.09
C ASN A 324 10.63 -0.85 26.05
N ASP A 325 10.56 -0.50 27.33
CA ASP A 325 11.48 -0.97 28.37
C ASP A 325 10.99 -2.29 28.97
N LEU A 326 11.68 -3.38 28.61
CA LEU A 326 11.36 -4.72 29.09
C LEU A 326 11.65 -4.93 30.58
N GLY A 327 12.61 -4.21 31.14
CA GLY A 327 12.90 -4.25 32.58
C GLY A 327 11.71 -3.69 33.35
N TRP A 328 11.21 -2.53 32.91
CA TRP A 328 10.00 -1.92 33.47
C TRP A 328 8.76 -2.81 33.31
N VAL A 329 8.55 -3.40 32.13
CA VAL A 329 7.40 -4.30 31.87
C VAL A 329 7.41 -5.47 32.86
N ARG A 330 8.56 -6.12 33.06
CA ARG A 330 8.67 -7.26 33.99
C ARG A 330 8.42 -6.87 35.43
N GLU A 331 8.99 -5.75 35.86
CA GLU A 331 8.82 -5.25 37.22
C GLU A 331 7.35 -4.89 37.49
N LEU A 332 6.68 -4.22 36.56
CA LEU A 332 5.26 -3.90 36.68
C LEU A 332 4.41 -5.18 36.74
N THR A 333 4.61 -6.13 35.83
CA THR A 333 3.86 -7.39 35.83
C THR A 333 4.02 -8.15 37.15
N LYS A 334 5.25 -8.16 37.72
CA LYS A 334 5.49 -8.79 39.02
C LYS A 334 4.70 -8.10 40.14
N ARG A 335 4.76 -6.77 40.24
CA ARG A 335 4.00 -6.01 41.25
C ARG A 335 2.49 -6.19 41.11
N MET A 336 2.00 -6.23 39.89
CA MET A 336 0.57 -6.45 39.63
C MET A 336 0.14 -7.87 40.01
N LYS A 337 1.02 -8.86 39.90
CA LYS A 337 0.78 -10.21 40.41
C LYS A 337 0.70 -10.23 41.93
N ASP A 338 1.62 -9.56 42.62
CA ASP A 338 1.60 -9.44 44.08
C ASP A 338 0.28 -8.77 44.55
N ILE A 339 -0.20 -7.75 43.82
CA ILE A 339 -1.50 -7.10 44.05
C ILE A 339 -2.68 -8.07 43.83
N SER A 340 -2.59 -8.93 42.82
CA SER A 340 -3.60 -9.95 42.57
C SER A 340 -3.65 -10.99 43.68
N GLU A 341 -2.49 -11.40 44.21
CA GLU A 341 -2.37 -12.34 45.33
C GLU A 341 -2.89 -11.72 46.64
N ALA A 342 -2.84 -10.39 46.78
CA ALA A 342 -3.44 -9.63 47.88
C ALA A 342 -4.98 -9.50 47.80
N GLY A 343 -5.62 -10.12 46.80
CA GLY A 343 -7.08 -10.21 46.69
C GLY A 343 -7.73 -9.22 45.73
N ILE A 344 -6.97 -8.35 45.05
CA ILE A 344 -7.52 -7.46 44.02
C ILE A 344 -7.63 -8.25 42.70
N ARG A 345 -8.85 -8.39 42.18
CA ARG A 345 -9.07 -9.08 40.90
C ARG A 345 -8.64 -8.17 39.74
N VAL A 346 -7.45 -8.37 39.18
CA VAL A 346 -6.94 -7.59 38.05
C VAL A 346 -6.67 -8.50 36.85
N GLU A 347 -6.98 -8.02 35.65
CA GLU A 347 -6.55 -8.59 34.38
C GLU A 347 -5.59 -7.64 33.67
N LEU A 348 -4.43 -8.16 33.27
CA LEU A 348 -3.38 -7.39 32.63
C LEU A 348 -3.39 -7.60 31.11
N ILE A 349 -3.50 -6.50 30.38
CA ILE A 349 -3.39 -6.49 28.92
C ILE A 349 -2.17 -5.65 28.53
N TYR A 350 -1.18 -6.33 27.97
CA TYR A 350 -0.01 -5.64 27.44
C TYR A 350 -0.31 -5.03 26.07
N VAL A 351 0.16 -3.82 25.86
CA VAL A 351 -0.07 -2.99 24.67
C VAL A 351 1.28 -2.65 24.04
N GLY A 352 1.58 -3.23 22.88
CA GLY A 352 2.90 -3.12 22.24
C GLY A 352 2.86 -2.67 20.77
N SER A 353 3.99 -2.15 20.29
CA SER A 353 4.20 -1.78 18.88
C SER A 353 4.58 -2.99 18.00
N LYS A 354 4.20 -2.95 16.71
CA LYS A 354 4.41 -3.99 15.69
C LYS A 354 5.84 -4.54 15.58
N ASN A 355 6.87 -3.74 15.87
CA ASN A 355 8.27 -4.15 15.70
C ASN A 355 8.82 -5.05 16.81
N PHE A 356 7.97 -5.49 17.75
CA PHE A 356 8.36 -6.23 18.95
C PHE A 356 7.77 -7.65 18.99
N GLU A 357 7.71 -8.33 17.84
CA GLU A 357 7.31 -9.75 17.75
C GLU A 357 8.20 -10.70 18.58
N GLN A 358 9.42 -10.27 18.94
CA GLN A 358 10.33 -11.06 19.78
C GLN A 358 10.11 -10.91 21.29
N THR A 359 9.34 -9.92 21.76
CA THR A 359 9.07 -9.71 23.19
C THR A 359 7.71 -10.19 23.63
N THR A 360 6.77 -10.41 22.70
CA THR A 360 5.46 -11.03 22.96
C THR A 360 5.62 -12.42 23.60
N CYS A 361 6.68 -13.16 23.24
CA CYS A 361 7.05 -14.45 23.86
C CYS A 361 7.83 -14.34 25.18
N ARG A 362 8.14 -13.13 25.68
CA ARG A 362 9.02 -12.91 26.84
C ARG A 362 8.38 -12.19 28.03
N VAL A 363 7.11 -11.78 27.91
CA VAL A 363 6.32 -11.27 29.03
C VAL A 363 5.61 -12.45 29.69
N GLN A 364 6.20 -12.99 30.75
CA GLN A 364 5.54 -14.00 31.59
C GLN A 364 4.59 -13.30 32.56
N GLY A 365 3.30 -13.68 32.58
CA GLY A 365 2.31 -13.18 33.53
C GLY A 365 1.16 -12.32 32.96
N CYS A 366 0.94 -12.32 31.63
CA CYS A 366 -0.21 -11.66 31.00
C CYS A 366 -1.12 -12.67 30.32
N ASP A 367 -2.44 -12.47 30.45
CA ASP A 367 -3.43 -13.33 29.81
C ASP A 367 -3.62 -12.96 28.33
N LEU A 368 -3.51 -11.67 27.98
CA LEU A 368 -3.71 -11.17 26.63
C LEU A 368 -2.65 -10.14 26.25
N VAL A 369 -2.23 -10.16 24.98
CA VAL A 369 -1.32 -9.18 24.38
C VAL A 369 -1.99 -8.51 23.20
N MET A 370 -2.06 -7.19 23.21
CA MET A 370 -2.59 -6.39 22.12
C MET A 370 -1.46 -5.86 21.24
N GLN A 371 -1.58 -6.10 19.93
CA GLN A 371 -0.72 -5.45 18.93
C GLN A 371 -1.40 -4.15 18.48
N LEU A 372 -0.90 -3.00 18.94
CA LEU A 372 -1.39 -1.72 18.44
C LEU A 372 -0.78 -1.43 17.06
N ASN A 373 -1.66 -1.21 16.08
CA ASN A 373 -1.36 -0.36 14.93
C ASN A 373 -1.38 1.11 15.40
N LEU A 374 -0.38 1.50 16.18
CA LEU A 374 -0.22 2.85 16.72
C LEU A 374 0.00 3.85 15.58
N ILE A 375 -1.07 4.51 15.16
CA ILE A 375 -1.04 5.81 14.46
C ILE A 375 -1.78 6.89 15.27
N LEU A 376 -2.61 6.54 16.27
CA LEU A 376 -3.40 7.52 17.03
C LEU A 376 -2.65 8.27 18.14
N LEU A 377 -1.34 8.05 18.31
CA LEU A 377 -0.49 8.87 19.18
C LEU A 377 0.93 8.92 18.59
N GLN A 378 1.09 9.47 17.39
CA GLN A 378 2.36 10.15 17.13
C GLN A 378 2.32 11.44 17.95
N GLU A 379 3.10 11.49 19.02
CA GLU A 379 3.53 12.76 19.61
C GLU A 379 4.11 13.62 18.48
N ARG A 380 3.30 14.50 17.91
CA ARG A 380 3.83 15.73 17.33
C ARG A 380 4.25 16.56 18.52
N SER A 381 5.54 16.56 18.79
CA SER A 381 6.21 17.51 19.67
C SER A 381 5.63 18.90 19.38
N ILE A 382 4.81 19.39 20.30
CA ILE A 382 4.40 20.79 20.35
C ILE A 382 5.69 21.53 20.74
N PRO A 383 6.28 22.37 19.89
CA PRO A 383 7.40 23.18 20.32
C PRO A 383 6.89 24.17 21.39
N CYS A 384 7.56 24.18 22.53
CA CYS A 384 7.33 25.13 23.62
C CYS A 384 7.41 26.58 23.17
#